data_AF-A0A6B0ZR75-F1
#
_entry.id   AF-A0A6B0ZR75-F1
#
_cell.length_a   1.000
_cell.length_b   1.000
_cell.length_c   1.000
_cell.angle_alpha   90.00
_cell.angle_beta   90.00
_cell.angle_gamma   90.00
#
_symmetry.space_group_name_H-M   'P 1'
#
loop_
_entity.id
_entity.type
_entity.pdbx_description
1 polymer ?
#
loop_
_entity_poly.entity_id
_entity_poly.type
_entity_poly.pdbx_seq_one_letter_code
_entity_poly.pdbx_strand_id
1 'polypeptide(L)'
;MSWTPDPRPNWVAAVNRGDAGPVVDEARRPFDPELLMAEALVRQGRASDDWAALGDDDFIEPLTLFCHGLEHEADLTVMGRWMSRRMILRLLEVRIQINDYLAADPGTLDEPIDQPIFVIGAPRTGTTVMHGLLAQDPAHRAPQGGE
;
A
#
# COMPACT_ATOMS: atom_id res chain seq x y z
N MET A 1 -13.44 -31.96 -6.98
CA MET A 1 -12.20 -32.12 -6.21
C MET A 1 -12.16 -31.00 -5.18
N SER A 2 -12.09 -31.30 -3.88
CA SER A 2 -11.85 -30.29 -2.86
C SER A 2 -10.34 -30.01 -2.83
N TRP A 3 -9.93 -28.85 -3.34
CA TRP A 3 -8.56 -28.38 -3.12
C TRP A 3 -8.35 -28.14 -1.63
N THR A 4 -7.25 -28.63 -1.09
CA THR A 4 -6.85 -28.39 0.31
C THR A 4 -5.50 -27.67 0.28
N PRO A 5 -5.38 -26.49 0.90
CA PRO A 5 -4.11 -25.78 0.93
C PRO A 5 -3.07 -26.59 1.71
N ASP A 6 -1.83 -26.53 1.26
CA ASP A 6 -0.70 -27.04 2.01
C ASP A 6 -0.61 -26.38 3.40
N PRO A 7 -0.04 -27.08 4.40
CA PRO A 7 0.17 -26.48 5.71
C PRO A 7 1.06 -25.23 5.60
N ARG A 8 0.72 -24.21 6.38
CA ARG A 8 1.51 -22.97 6.44
C ARG A 8 2.95 -23.30 6.87
N PRO A 9 3.96 -22.57 6.35
CA PRO A 9 5.33 -22.69 6.84
C PRO A 9 5.42 -22.52 8.36
N ASN A 10 6.33 -23.26 9.01
CA ASN A 10 6.44 -23.30 10.48
C ASN A 10 6.58 -21.91 11.12
N TRP A 11 7.28 -20.99 10.47
CA TRP A 11 7.47 -19.62 10.96
C TRP A 11 6.17 -18.81 10.91
N VAL A 12 5.35 -18.96 9.87
CA VAL A 12 4.02 -18.32 9.78
C VAL A 12 3.10 -18.89 10.85
N ALA A 13 3.16 -20.21 11.07
CA ALA A 13 2.39 -20.87 12.11
C ALA A 13 2.77 -20.34 13.50
N ALA A 14 4.08 -20.14 13.76
CA ALA A 14 4.57 -19.55 15.01
C ALA A 14 4.08 -18.12 15.24
N VAL A 15 4.18 -17.24 14.23
CA VAL A 15 3.62 -15.87 14.30
C VAL A 15 2.13 -15.91 14.60
N ASN A 16 1.38 -16.76 13.90
CA ASN A 16 -0.07 -16.88 14.07
C ASN A 16 -0.48 -17.45 15.44
N ARG A 17 0.40 -18.19 16.12
CA ARG A 17 0.20 -18.62 17.51
C ARG A 17 0.53 -17.56 18.55
N GLY A 18 1.24 -16.50 18.15
CA GLY A 18 1.67 -15.45 19.07
C GLY A 18 3.15 -15.53 19.48
N ASP A 19 3.94 -16.42 18.88
CA ASP A 19 5.33 -16.70 19.30
C ASP A 19 6.32 -15.59 18.87
N ALA A 20 5.86 -14.55 18.16
CA ALA A 20 6.67 -13.46 17.62
C ALA A 20 6.23 -12.09 18.19
N GLY A 21 6.59 -11.81 19.44
CA GLY A 21 6.14 -10.65 20.22
C GLY A 21 6.00 -9.34 19.44
N PRO A 22 7.07 -8.78 18.85
CA PRO A 22 7.00 -7.50 18.12
C PRO A 22 6.00 -7.50 16.96
N VAL A 23 5.91 -8.60 16.21
CA VAL A 23 4.97 -8.76 15.10
C VAL A 23 3.53 -8.83 15.61
N VAL A 24 3.32 -9.56 16.72
CA VAL A 24 2.02 -9.73 17.35
C VAL A 24 1.53 -8.41 17.94
N ASP A 25 2.40 -7.65 18.58
CA ASP A 25 2.07 -6.36 19.18
C ASP A 25 1.65 -5.34 18.12
N GLU A 26 2.36 -5.29 16.99
CA GLU A 26 1.99 -4.46 15.84
C GLU A 26 0.68 -4.94 15.21
N ALA A 27 0.49 -6.25 15.06
CA ALA A 27 -0.73 -6.84 14.49
C ALA A 27 -1.99 -6.61 15.34
N ARG A 28 -1.85 -6.47 16.66
CA ARG A 28 -2.97 -6.22 17.60
C ARG A 28 -3.48 -4.79 17.56
N ARG A 29 -2.73 -3.86 16.97
CA ARG A 29 -3.21 -2.48 16.80
C ARG A 29 -4.44 -2.46 15.89
N PRO A 30 -5.43 -1.59 16.17
CA PRO A 30 -6.62 -1.47 15.35
C PRO A 30 -6.27 -0.95 13.96
N PHE A 31 -7.07 -1.35 12.96
CA PHE A 31 -7.14 -0.66 11.68
C PHE A 31 -8.02 0.59 11.84
N ASP A 32 -7.46 1.59 12.52
CA ASP A 32 -8.08 2.90 12.66
C ASP A 32 -7.41 3.89 11.67
N PRO A 33 -8.18 4.52 10.76
CA PRO A 33 -7.62 5.42 9.76
C PRO A 33 -6.82 6.57 10.36
N GLU A 34 -7.32 7.21 11.41
CA GLU A 34 -6.66 8.36 12.03
C GLU A 34 -5.34 7.93 12.69
N LEU A 35 -5.34 6.81 13.41
CA LEU A 35 -4.12 6.29 14.03
C LEU A 35 -3.08 5.86 12.97
N LEU A 36 -3.52 5.29 11.85
CA LEU A 36 -2.63 4.89 10.75
C LEU A 36 -2.01 6.09 10.06
N MET A 37 -2.80 7.13 9.79
CA MET A 37 -2.32 8.38 9.19
C MET A 37 -1.36 9.12 10.13
N ALA A 38 -1.71 9.25 11.42
CA ALA A 38 -0.83 9.80 12.45
C ALA A 38 0.50 9.03 12.55
N GLU A 39 0.45 7.69 12.51
CA GLU A 39 1.66 6.87 12.53
C GLU A 39 2.52 7.08 11.27
N ALA A 40 1.91 7.15 10.08
CA ALA A 40 2.64 7.41 8.83
C ALA A 40 3.31 8.79 8.84
N LEU A 41 2.64 9.83 9.35
CA LEU A 41 3.21 11.17 9.53
C LEU A 41 4.44 11.14 10.45
N VAL A 42 4.33 10.50 11.60
CA VAL A 42 5.44 10.37 12.55
C VAL A 42 6.62 9.61 11.93
N ARG A 43 6.35 8.54 11.14
CA ARG A 43 7.39 7.79 10.43
C ARG A 43 8.11 8.62 9.36
N GLN A 44 7.41 9.58 8.76
CA GLN A 44 7.96 10.58 7.83
C GLN A 44 8.61 11.77 8.54
N GLY A 45 8.71 11.77 9.88
CA GLY A 45 9.34 12.85 10.66
C GLY A 45 8.46 14.09 10.84
N ARG A 46 7.14 13.96 10.67
CA ARG A 46 6.15 15.03 10.81
C ARG A 46 5.41 14.96 12.14
N ALA A 47 4.72 16.05 12.49
CA ALA A 47 3.78 16.03 13.60
C ALA A 47 2.61 15.09 13.28
N SER A 48 2.09 14.38 14.28
CA SER A 48 1.02 13.38 14.11
C SER A 48 -0.30 13.97 13.61
N ASP A 49 -0.46 15.28 13.69
CA ASP A 49 -1.62 16.06 13.27
C ASP A 49 -1.36 16.94 12.04
N ASP A 50 -0.22 16.75 11.35
CA ASP A 50 0.09 17.40 10.07
C ASP A 50 -0.69 16.78 8.90
N TRP A 51 -2.03 16.80 9.01
CA TRP A 51 -2.95 16.22 8.03
C TRP A 51 -2.79 16.83 6.64
N ALA A 52 -2.37 18.10 6.56
CA ALA A 52 -2.13 18.78 5.30
C ALA A 52 -1.02 18.11 4.45
N ALA A 53 -0.06 17.43 5.08
CA ALA A 53 0.98 16.68 4.35
C ALA A 53 0.42 15.44 3.62
N LEU A 54 -0.80 15.00 3.95
CA LEU A 54 -1.50 13.93 3.26
C LEU A 54 -2.27 14.43 2.02
N GLY A 55 -2.29 15.74 1.73
CA GLY A 55 -2.88 16.29 0.52
C GLY A 55 -4.40 16.44 0.64
N ASP A 56 -5.13 16.13 -0.44
CA ASP A 56 -6.60 16.13 -0.41
C ASP A 56 -7.18 15.05 0.52
N ASP A 57 -8.45 15.22 0.89
CA ASP A 57 -9.16 14.34 1.82
C ASP A 57 -9.91 13.19 1.10
N ASP A 58 -9.85 13.12 -0.23
CA ASP A 58 -10.64 12.17 -1.04
C ASP A 58 -10.30 10.70 -0.75
N PHE A 59 -9.11 10.42 -0.22
CA PHE A 59 -8.67 9.09 0.17
C PHE A 59 -9.19 8.64 1.56
N ILE A 60 -9.70 9.55 2.39
CA ILE A 60 -10.07 9.26 3.78
C ILE A 60 -11.28 8.32 3.84
N GLU A 61 -12.31 8.57 3.02
CA GLU A 61 -13.48 7.70 2.92
C GLU A 61 -13.11 6.27 2.48
N PRO A 62 -12.42 6.05 1.33
CA PRO A 62 -12.05 4.70 0.92
C PRO A 62 -11.09 4.01 1.89
N LEU A 63 -10.18 4.76 2.54
CA LEU A 63 -9.32 4.21 3.61
C LEU A 63 -10.17 3.73 4.80
N THR A 64 -11.17 4.51 5.20
CA THR A 64 -12.09 4.17 6.30
C THR A 64 -12.87 2.89 6.00
N LEU A 65 -13.42 2.79 4.79
CA LEU A 65 -14.13 1.60 4.34
C LEU A 65 -13.20 0.38 4.27
N PHE A 66 -11.98 0.56 3.75
CA PHE A 66 -11.00 -0.51 3.67
C PHE A 66 -10.59 -1.02 5.06
N CYS A 67 -10.29 -0.11 5.99
CA CYS A 67 -9.99 -0.43 7.38
C CYS A 67 -11.14 -1.16 8.07
N HIS A 68 -12.38 -0.72 7.86
CA HIS A 68 -13.57 -1.41 8.37
C HIS A 68 -13.65 -2.86 7.87
N GLY A 69 -13.45 -3.09 6.58
CA GLY A 69 -13.45 -4.43 5.99
C GLY A 69 -12.34 -5.32 6.54
N LEU A 70 -11.13 -4.79 6.75
CA LEU A 70 -10.02 -5.54 7.36
C LEU A 70 -10.31 -5.93 8.81
N GLU A 71 -10.97 -5.06 9.57
CA GLU A 71 -11.24 -5.27 10.99
C GLU A 71 -12.43 -6.23 11.22
N HIS A 72 -13.48 -6.13 10.40
CA HIS A 72 -14.75 -6.82 10.67
C HIS A 72 -15.10 -7.96 9.70
N GLU A 73 -14.52 -7.99 8.49
CA GLU A 73 -14.98 -8.88 7.42
C GLU A 73 -13.88 -9.82 6.89
N ALA A 74 -12.62 -9.42 6.97
CA ALA A 74 -11.52 -10.11 6.28
C ALA A 74 -10.98 -11.37 6.97
N ASP A 75 -11.40 -11.67 8.20
CA ASP A 75 -10.96 -12.82 9.02
C ASP A 75 -9.42 -13.03 9.00
N LEU A 76 -8.69 -11.94 9.29
CA LEU A 76 -7.23 -11.92 9.18
C LEU A 76 -6.56 -12.69 10.31
N THR A 77 -5.63 -13.57 9.95
CA THR A 77 -4.64 -14.12 10.90
C THR A 77 -3.72 -13.02 11.43
N VAL A 78 -2.98 -13.28 12.52
CA VAL A 78 -1.96 -12.34 13.07
C VAL A 78 -0.99 -11.87 11.99
N MET A 79 -0.47 -12.80 11.19
CA MET A 79 0.40 -12.48 10.06
C MET A 79 -0.30 -11.62 9.01
N GLY A 80 -1.57 -11.92 8.72
CA GLY A 80 -2.40 -11.14 7.80
C GLY A 80 -2.58 -9.70 8.27
N ARG A 81 -2.93 -9.51 9.55
CA ARG A 81 -3.05 -8.17 10.16
C ARG A 81 -1.74 -7.39 10.07
N TRP A 82 -0.62 -8.04 10.41
CA TRP A 82 0.70 -7.43 10.34
C TRP A 82 1.06 -6.98 8.91
N MET A 83 0.86 -7.84 7.91
CA MET A 83 1.15 -7.51 6.52
C MET A 83 0.25 -6.38 5.99
N SER A 84 -1.05 -6.45 6.26
CA SER A 84 -2.00 -5.41 5.85
C SER A 84 -1.66 -4.05 6.48
N ARG A 85 -1.31 -4.01 7.77
CA ARG A 85 -0.91 -2.77 8.45
C ARG A 85 0.32 -2.15 7.79
N ARG A 86 1.36 -2.95 7.53
CA ARG A 86 2.58 -2.48 6.86
C ARG A 86 2.32 -1.98 5.44
N MET A 87 1.43 -2.64 4.71
CA MET A 87 1.03 -2.20 3.37
C MET A 87 0.33 -0.84 3.42
N ILE A 88 -0.63 -0.64 4.32
CA ILE A 88 -1.33 0.63 4.48
C ILE A 88 -0.36 1.75 4.87
N LEU A 89 0.50 1.50 5.85
CA LEU A 89 1.50 2.50 6.28
C LEU A 89 2.44 2.88 5.13
N ARG A 90 2.91 1.89 4.34
CA ARG A 90 3.74 2.18 3.16
C ARG A 90 3.00 3.04 2.13
N LEU A 91 1.71 2.78 1.89
CA LEU A 91 0.91 3.58 0.95
C LEU A 91 0.70 5.02 1.44
N LEU A 92 0.45 5.20 2.73
CA LEU A 92 0.33 6.52 3.36
C LEU A 92 1.66 7.29 3.34
N GLU A 93 2.78 6.62 3.64
CA GLU A 93 4.13 7.20 3.52
C GLU A 93 4.42 7.65 2.08
N VAL A 94 4.08 6.83 1.08
CA VAL A 94 4.23 7.19 -0.35
C VAL A 94 3.36 8.39 -0.69
N ARG A 95 2.12 8.46 -0.20
CA ARG A 95 1.24 9.61 -0.40
C ARG A 95 1.87 10.91 0.14
N ILE A 96 2.42 10.88 1.37
CA ILE A 96 3.14 12.02 1.95
C ILE A 96 4.34 12.41 1.06
N GLN A 97 5.13 11.42 0.60
CA GLN A 97 6.30 11.66 -0.26
C GLN A 97 5.91 12.31 -1.60
N ILE A 98 4.80 11.88 -2.21
CA ILE A 98 4.27 12.48 -3.45
C ILE A 98 3.84 13.94 -3.19
N ASN A 99 3.10 14.21 -2.11
CA ASN A 99 2.68 15.57 -1.80
C ASN A 99 3.86 16.50 -1.52
N ASP A 100 4.87 16.00 -0.80
CA ASP A 100 6.10 16.75 -0.53
C ASP A 100 6.85 17.09 -1.82
N TYR A 101 6.91 16.14 -2.75
CA TYR A 101 7.50 16.35 -4.06
C TYR A 101 6.73 17.41 -4.88
N LEU A 102 5.40 17.29 -4.94
CA LEU A 102 4.55 18.26 -5.66
C LEU A 102 4.58 19.67 -5.03
N ALA A 103 4.69 19.77 -3.71
CA ALA A 103 4.85 21.05 -3.03
C ALA A 103 6.22 21.69 -3.31
N ALA A 104 7.27 20.87 -3.44
CA ALA A 104 8.61 21.34 -3.76
C ALA A 104 8.78 21.74 -5.23
N ASP A 105 8.06 21.08 -6.14
CA ASP A 105 8.09 21.36 -7.58
C ASP A 105 6.67 21.40 -8.21
N PRO A 106 5.92 22.49 -7.97
CA PRO A 106 4.54 22.61 -8.48
C PRO A 106 4.43 22.57 -10.00
N GLY A 107 5.50 22.93 -10.72
CA GLY A 107 5.55 22.90 -12.19
C GLY A 107 5.43 21.49 -12.76
N THR A 108 5.66 20.45 -11.95
CA THR A 108 5.42 19.05 -12.34
C THR A 108 3.98 18.83 -12.81
N LEU A 109 3.00 19.53 -12.22
CA LEU A 109 1.59 19.38 -12.59
C LEU A 109 1.24 19.98 -13.95
N ASP A 110 2.10 20.83 -14.50
CA ASP A 110 1.90 21.46 -15.80
C ASP A 110 2.41 20.61 -16.97
N GLU A 111 3.14 19.51 -16.69
CA GLU A 111 3.70 18.63 -17.72
C GLU A 111 2.58 17.85 -18.43
N PRO A 112 2.40 18.02 -19.76
CA PRO A 112 1.37 17.31 -20.49
C PRO A 112 1.75 15.85 -20.73
N ILE A 113 0.91 14.92 -20.30
CA ILE A 113 1.03 13.49 -20.63
C ILE A 113 0.31 13.22 -21.96
N ASP A 114 1.03 13.32 -23.07
CA ASP A 114 0.49 13.09 -24.41
C ASP A 114 0.56 11.61 -24.82
N GLN A 115 -0.53 11.11 -25.42
CA GLN A 115 -0.67 9.75 -25.96
C GLN A 115 -0.20 8.59 -25.02
N PRO A 116 -0.66 8.52 -23.76
CA PRO A 116 -0.28 7.43 -22.85
C PRO A 116 -0.81 6.07 -23.33
N ILE A 117 0.00 5.02 -23.15
CA ILE A 117 -0.38 3.63 -23.44
C ILE A 117 -0.77 2.93 -22.15
N PHE A 118 -2.00 2.39 -22.10
CA PHE A 118 -2.48 1.59 -20.97
C PHE A 118 -2.57 0.11 -21.33
N VAL A 119 -1.90 -0.73 -20.54
CA VAL A 119 -2.03 -2.19 -20.63
C VAL A 119 -3.05 -2.66 -19.60
N ILE A 120 -4.24 -3.04 -20.06
CA ILE A 120 -5.34 -3.52 -19.22
C ILE A 120 -5.73 -4.96 -19.57
N GLY A 121 -6.18 -5.72 -18.58
CA GLY A 121 -6.62 -7.10 -18.78
C GLY A 121 -6.84 -7.82 -17.46
N ALA A 122 -7.52 -8.97 -17.52
CA ALA A 122 -7.71 -9.81 -16.34
C ALA A 122 -6.35 -10.32 -15.79
N PRO A 123 -6.27 -10.67 -14.50
CA PRO A 123 -5.07 -11.32 -13.97
C PRO A 123 -4.68 -12.53 -14.82
N ARG A 124 -3.38 -12.68 -15.09
CA ARG A 124 -2.79 -13.83 -15.81
C ARG A 124 -3.07 -13.89 -17.33
N THR A 125 -3.39 -12.78 -17.99
CA THR A 125 -3.56 -12.71 -19.46
C THR A 125 -2.32 -12.22 -20.24
N GLY A 126 -1.15 -12.18 -19.60
CA GLY A 126 0.10 -11.74 -20.24
C GLY A 126 0.36 -10.23 -20.18
N THR A 127 -0.45 -9.46 -19.44
CA THR A 127 -0.26 -8.01 -19.25
C THR A 127 1.13 -7.65 -18.73
N THR A 128 1.69 -8.45 -17.81
CA THR A 128 3.07 -8.26 -17.31
C THR A 128 4.13 -8.35 -18.40
N VAL A 129 4.01 -9.33 -19.31
CA VAL A 129 4.96 -9.50 -20.43
C VAL A 129 4.81 -8.34 -21.40
N MET A 130 3.56 -7.96 -21.73
CA MET A 130 3.29 -6.84 -22.63
C MET A 130 3.83 -5.52 -22.08
N HIS A 131 3.57 -5.20 -20.80
CA HIS A 131 4.15 -4.03 -20.14
C HIS A 131 5.68 -4.04 -20.19
N GLY A 132 6.30 -5.19 -19.87
CA GLY A 132 7.75 -5.34 -19.89
C GLY A 132 8.36 -5.11 -21.27
N LEU A 133 7.70 -5.58 -22.34
CA LEU A 133 8.14 -5.37 -23.72
C LEU A 133 8.04 -3.90 -24.15
N LEU A 134 6.92 -3.23 -23.84
CA LEU A 134 6.73 -1.81 -24.16
C LEU A 134 7.75 -0.92 -23.44
N ALA A 135 8.12 -1.27 -22.21
CA ALA A 135 9.10 -0.56 -21.40
C ALA A 135 10.56 -0.72 -21.90
N GLN A 136 10.84 -1.60 -22.86
CA GLN A 136 12.18 -1.71 -23.46
C GLN A 136 12.48 -0.62 -24.49
N ASP A 137 11.46 0.09 -24.98
CA ASP A 137 11.65 1.17 -25.94
C ASP A 137 12.21 2.42 -25.24
N PRO A 138 13.42 2.91 -25.59
CA PRO A 138 14.00 4.11 -24.99
C PRO A 138 13.17 5.39 -25.20
N ALA A 139 12.26 5.40 -26.16
CA ALA A 139 11.33 6.52 -26.37
C ALA A 139 10.16 6.52 -25.37
N HIS A 140 9.94 5.43 -24.63
CA HIS A 140 8.91 5.33 -23.61
C HIS A 140 9.47 5.46 -22.20
N ARG A 141 8.61 5.91 -21.28
CA ARG A 141 8.82 5.80 -19.84
C ARG A 141 7.75 4.88 -19.26
N ALA A 142 8.14 4.06 -18.31
CA ALA A 142 7.24 3.15 -17.62
C ALA A 142 7.61 3.12 -16.13
N PRO A 143 6.64 2.99 -15.21
CA PRO A 143 6.92 2.83 -13.79
C PRO A 143 7.81 1.60 -13.57
N GLN A 144 8.94 1.77 -12.89
CA GLN A 144 9.85 0.68 -12.57
C GLN A 144 9.66 0.23 -11.12
N GLY A 145 9.93 -1.05 -10.84
CA GLY A 145 9.88 -1.57 -9.48
C GLY A 145 10.99 -0.95 -8.64
N GLY A 146 10.66 -0.01 -7.76
CA GLY A 146 11.61 0.68 -6.88
C GLY A 146 11.47 2.20 -6.82
N GLU A 147 10.62 2.78 -7.67
CA GLU A 147 10.22 4.20 -7.64
C GLU A 147 9.03 4.42 -6.70
#